data_AF-A0A250VW71-F1
#
_entry.id   AF-A0A250VW71-F1
#
_cell.length_a   1.000
_cell.length_b   1.000
_cell.length_c   1.000
_cell.angle_alpha   90.00
_cell.angle_beta   90.00
_cell.angle_gamma   90.00
#
_symmetry.space_group_name_H-M   'P 1'
#
loop_
_entity.id
_entity.type
_entity.pdbx_description
1 polymer ?
#
loop_
_entity_poly.entity_id
_entity_poly.type
_entity_poly.pdbx_seq_one_letter_code
_entity_poly.pdbx_strand_id
1 'polypeptide(L)'
;MLKAVLRISSAALAAASLTFASPAGAATDPLPGTPEQIRDTGACGPVGAYHVSDWAQTTTDAGIQPKVDLATLKEDWYWRHDSNTLWRGDTRPDPEPIFLNGFPPKGSDLTPLSQWIIGGGTQNSAHLSTTCERWVAQGFATGATGSTGWVYAIQAPGGIDVNATARQTGIESQFLWNKEIDFPGGVQGRFIQGACQYHWAGKDPQTNANIYQNLGCRTNSHFHPISGVSAGVVGP
;
A
#
# COMPACT_ATOMS: atom_id res chain seq x y z
N MET A 1 -14.43 29.82 -51.76
CA MET A 1 -15.33 28.92 -51.00
C MET A 1 -14.54 27.68 -50.60
N LEU A 2 -13.89 27.67 -49.43
CA LEU A 2 -13.22 26.48 -48.89
C LEU A 2 -14.06 25.96 -47.71
N LYS A 3 -14.57 24.73 -47.82
CA LYS A 3 -15.28 24.03 -46.74
C LYS A 3 -14.25 23.39 -45.82
N ALA A 4 -14.17 23.87 -44.58
CA ALA A 4 -13.47 23.19 -43.50
C ALA A 4 -14.35 22.04 -42.97
N VAL A 5 -13.84 20.81 -43.00
CA VAL A 5 -14.48 19.64 -42.40
C VAL A 5 -13.78 19.38 -41.07
N LEU A 6 -14.45 19.73 -39.98
CA LEU A 6 -14.01 19.42 -38.61
C LEU A 6 -14.36 17.95 -38.33
N ARG A 7 -13.36 17.07 -38.28
CA ARG A 7 -13.54 15.70 -37.77
C ARG A 7 -13.34 15.73 -36.26
N ILE A 8 -14.43 15.68 -35.52
CA ILE A 8 -14.40 15.44 -34.07
C ILE A 8 -14.30 13.93 -33.88
N SER A 9 -13.12 13.45 -33.55
CA SER A 9 -12.88 12.07 -33.14
C SER A 9 -13.26 11.95 -31.67
N SER A 10 -14.44 11.40 -31.38
CA SER A 10 -14.81 11.00 -30.03
C SER A 10 -13.95 9.81 -29.60
N ALA A 11 -12.90 10.05 -28.82
CA ALA A 11 -12.17 9.00 -28.13
C ALA A 11 -13.02 8.56 -26.92
N ALA A 12 -13.70 7.42 -27.05
CA ALA A 12 -14.31 6.74 -25.93
C ALA A 12 -13.19 6.21 -25.02
N LEU A 13 -12.90 6.94 -23.94
CA LEU A 13 -12.09 6.45 -22.83
C LEU A 13 -12.87 5.36 -22.11
N ALA A 14 -12.62 4.10 -22.48
CA ALA A 14 -12.99 2.96 -21.65
C ALA A 14 -12.08 2.98 -20.41
N ALA A 15 -12.59 3.52 -19.30
CA ALA A 15 -12.00 3.30 -17.99
C ALA A 15 -12.13 1.80 -17.68
N ALA A 16 -11.07 1.03 -17.94
CA ALA A 16 -10.96 -0.32 -17.41
C ALA A 16 -10.72 -0.20 -15.90
N SER A 17 -11.81 -0.11 -15.14
CA SER A 17 -11.78 -0.39 -13.71
C SER A 17 -11.15 -1.77 -13.55
N LEU A 18 -9.96 -1.87 -12.95
CA LEU A 18 -9.44 -3.12 -12.45
C LEU A 18 -10.42 -3.61 -11.37
N THR A 19 -11.44 -4.32 -11.82
CA THR A 19 -12.43 -4.92 -10.93
C THR A 19 -11.70 -5.92 -10.06
N PHE A 20 -11.84 -5.78 -8.74
CA PHE A 20 -11.42 -6.75 -7.71
C PHE A 20 -12.14 -8.12 -7.83
N ALA A 21 -12.72 -8.41 -8.99
CA ALA A 21 -13.41 -9.62 -9.33
C ALA A 21 -12.43 -10.58 -10.01
N SER A 22 -11.48 -11.13 -9.25
CA SER A 22 -10.87 -12.40 -9.65
C SER A 22 -11.82 -13.52 -9.20
N PRO A 23 -12.33 -14.37 -10.12
CA PRO A 23 -13.08 -15.55 -9.71
C PRO A 23 -12.15 -16.45 -8.89
N ALA A 24 -12.69 -17.07 -7.84
CA ALA A 24 -11.98 -18.11 -7.09
C ALA A 24 -11.74 -19.30 -8.03
N GLY A 25 -10.54 -19.36 -8.59
CA GLY A 25 -10.11 -20.39 -9.50
C GLY A 25 -8.61 -20.36 -9.57
N ALA A 26 -7.98 -21.38 -9.00
CA ALA A 26 -6.59 -21.86 -9.00
C ALA A 26 -5.55 -21.23 -9.97
N ALA A 27 -5.53 -19.92 -10.14
CA ALA A 27 -4.37 -19.21 -10.62
C ALA A 27 -3.51 -18.96 -9.39
N THR A 28 -2.46 -19.78 -9.23
CA THR A 28 -1.30 -19.42 -8.41
C THR A 28 -0.87 -18.04 -8.88
N ASP A 29 -1.05 -17.01 -8.03
CA ASP A 29 -0.67 -15.64 -8.35
C ASP A 29 0.86 -15.61 -8.37
N PRO A 30 1.51 -15.67 -9.55
CA PRO A 30 2.94 -15.86 -9.66
C PRO A 30 3.57 -14.48 -9.62
N LEU A 31 3.41 -13.81 -8.50
CA LEU A 31 4.17 -12.60 -8.19
C LEU A 31 4.99 -12.89 -6.93
N PRO A 32 6.01 -13.75 -6.98
CA PRO A 32 7.13 -13.53 -6.10
C PRO A 32 7.86 -12.25 -6.54
N GLY A 33 8.45 -11.53 -5.59
CA GLY A 33 9.50 -10.58 -5.94
C GLY A 33 10.62 -11.34 -6.65
N THR A 34 10.85 -11.03 -7.92
CA THR A 34 12.05 -11.44 -8.63
C THR A 34 13.29 -11.00 -7.84
N PRO A 35 14.46 -11.66 -8.00
CA PRO A 35 15.71 -11.19 -7.39
C PRO A 35 15.99 -9.71 -7.67
N GLU A 36 15.60 -9.22 -8.85
CA GLU A 36 15.67 -7.81 -9.25
C GLU A 36 14.75 -6.93 -8.40
N GLN A 37 13.49 -7.33 -8.18
CA GLN A 37 12.56 -6.61 -7.30
C GLN A 37 13.03 -6.58 -5.84
N ILE A 38 13.64 -7.66 -5.34
CA ILE A 38 14.19 -7.69 -3.98
C ILE A 38 15.37 -6.73 -3.82
N ARG A 39 16.14 -6.49 -4.90
CA ARG A 39 17.27 -5.57 -4.89
C ARG A 39 16.86 -4.12 -5.08
N ASP A 40 15.65 -3.87 -5.57
CA ASP A 40 15.13 -2.52 -5.73
C ASP A 40 14.74 -1.91 -4.38
N THR A 41 15.54 -0.96 -3.93
CA THR A 41 15.27 -0.12 -2.75
C THR A 41 14.96 1.32 -3.14
N GLY A 42 14.44 1.51 -4.35
CA GLY A 42 13.89 2.79 -4.81
C GLY A 42 12.63 3.20 -4.05
N ALA A 43 12.25 4.46 -4.24
CA ALA A 43 10.96 4.99 -3.81
C ALA A 43 9.82 4.31 -4.59
N CYS A 44 8.65 4.20 -3.98
CA CYS A 44 7.46 3.62 -4.62
C CYS A 44 6.80 4.55 -5.67
N GLY A 45 7.19 5.83 -5.70
CA GLY A 45 6.60 6.83 -6.59
C GLY A 45 7.20 8.23 -6.38
N PRO A 46 6.55 9.29 -6.90
CA PRO A 46 6.93 10.66 -6.64
C PRO A 46 6.86 10.97 -5.14
N VAL A 47 7.91 11.60 -4.63
CA VAL A 47 8.01 11.98 -3.22
C VAL A 47 8.30 13.47 -3.07
N GLY A 48 7.91 14.05 -1.94
CA GLY A 48 8.13 15.45 -1.64
C GLY A 48 7.78 15.81 -0.21
N ALA A 49 7.54 17.11 0.00
CA ALA A 49 7.23 17.66 1.30
C ALA A 49 5.88 17.16 1.84
N TYR A 50 5.71 17.30 3.15
CA TYR A 50 4.47 16.96 3.85
C TYR A 50 3.30 17.87 3.44
N HIS A 51 2.19 17.24 3.05
CA HIS A 51 0.91 17.91 2.85
C HIS A 51 -0.06 17.48 3.96
N VAL A 52 -0.29 18.38 4.92
CA VAL A 52 -1.21 18.12 6.05
C VAL A 52 -2.62 17.72 5.58
N SER A 53 -3.07 18.24 4.44
CA SER A 53 -4.37 17.89 3.84
C SER A 53 -4.45 16.41 3.44
N ASP A 54 -3.35 15.83 2.95
CA ASP A 54 -3.33 14.44 2.47
C ASP A 54 -3.33 13.49 3.65
N TRP A 55 -2.55 13.80 4.68
CA TRP A 55 -2.53 13.07 5.94
C TRP A 55 -3.88 13.16 6.68
N ALA A 56 -4.42 14.37 6.85
CA ALA A 56 -5.67 14.59 7.58
C ALA A 56 -6.88 13.89 6.93
N GLN A 57 -6.87 13.78 5.59
CA GLN A 57 -7.92 13.04 4.88
C GLN A 57 -7.77 11.52 5.00
N THR A 58 -6.55 11.02 5.22
CA THR A 58 -6.24 9.59 5.23
C THR A 58 -6.33 8.95 6.61
N THR A 59 -5.90 9.68 7.64
CA THR A 59 -5.74 9.16 9.00
C THR A 59 -7.05 8.72 9.63
N THR A 60 -6.98 7.69 10.47
CA THR A 60 -8.07 7.31 11.39
C THR A 60 -7.91 7.94 12.77
N ASP A 61 -6.75 8.53 13.05
CA ASP A 61 -6.43 9.18 14.32
C ASP A 61 -5.94 10.61 14.05
N ALA A 62 -6.87 11.57 14.09
CA ALA A 62 -6.53 12.99 13.97
C ALA A 62 -5.83 13.54 15.23
N GLY A 63 -5.94 12.84 16.37
CA GLY A 63 -5.41 13.28 17.66
C GLY A 63 -3.88 13.32 17.70
N ILE A 64 -3.21 12.58 16.82
CA ILE A 64 -1.75 12.56 16.73
C ILE A 64 -1.17 13.66 15.81
N GLN A 65 -2.00 14.53 15.22
CA GLN A 65 -1.52 15.55 14.27
C GLN A 65 -0.31 16.33 14.79
N PRO A 66 -0.30 16.87 16.04
CA PRO A 66 0.87 17.61 16.52
C PRO A 66 2.15 16.78 16.59
N LYS A 67 2.04 15.47 16.81
CA LYS A 67 3.19 14.55 16.81
C LYS A 67 3.70 14.34 15.38
N VAL A 68 2.80 14.17 14.41
CA VAL A 68 3.15 14.00 12.99
C VAL A 68 3.83 15.27 12.46
N ASP A 69 3.26 16.44 12.74
CA ASP A 69 3.79 17.74 12.32
C ASP A 69 5.20 17.98 12.91
N LEU A 70 5.44 17.60 14.16
CA LEU A 70 6.77 17.70 14.77
C LEU A 70 7.76 16.67 14.20
N ALA A 71 7.34 15.41 14.07
CA ALA A 71 8.20 14.34 13.59
C ALA A 71 8.63 14.56 12.14
N THR A 72 7.73 15.05 11.27
CA THR A 72 8.07 15.29 9.85
C THR A 72 9.19 16.32 9.70
N LEU A 73 9.27 17.31 10.58
CA LEU A 73 10.31 18.34 10.57
C LEU A 73 11.61 17.84 11.21
N LYS A 74 11.50 17.00 12.24
CA LYS A 74 12.65 16.51 13.00
C LYS A 74 13.38 15.38 12.29
N GLU A 75 12.64 14.55 11.57
CA GLU A 75 13.13 13.33 10.94
C GLU A 75 13.22 13.43 9.42
N ASP A 76 12.97 14.62 8.85
CA ASP A 76 13.04 14.92 7.41
C ASP A 76 12.33 13.87 6.55
N TRP A 77 11.08 13.55 6.91
CA TRP A 77 10.28 12.54 6.22
C TRP A 77 9.93 12.95 4.78
N TYR A 78 10.07 11.99 3.87
CA TYR A 78 9.66 12.12 2.47
C TYR A 78 8.30 11.49 2.26
N TRP A 79 7.33 12.29 1.85
CA TRP A 79 5.95 11.86 1.68
C TRP A 79 5.68 11.47 0.24
N ARG A 80 4.89 10.42 0.01
CA ARG A 80 4.41 10.02 -1.32
C ARG A 80 3.34 11.00 -1.82
N HIS A 81 3.42 11.38 -3.09
CA HIS A 81 2.53 12.38 -3.73
C HIS A 81 1.56 11.77 -4.76
N ASP A 82 1.60 10.46 -4.96
CA ASP A 82 0.62 9.73 -5.76
C ASP A 82 -0.39 8.96 -4.88
N SER A 83 -1.40 8.40 -5.53
CA SER A 83 -2.36 7.48 -4.93
C SER A 83 -2.34 6.10 -5.62
N ASN A 84 -1.17 5.68 -6.10
CA ASN A 84 -1.01 4.35 -6.69
C ASN A 84 -1.38 3.27 -5.66
N THR A 85 -1.82 2.12 -6.15
CA THR A 85 -2.24 1.03 -5.26
C THR A 85 -1.08 0.56 -4.39
N LEU A 86 -1.30 0.61 -3.08
CA LEU A 86 -0.48 -0.04 -2.08
C LEU A 86 -1.16 -1.31 -1.58
N TRP A 87 -0.37 -2.13 -0.92
CA TRP A 87 -0.78 -3.42 -0.42
C TRP A 87 -0.48 -3.53 1.07
N ARG A 88 -1.34 -4.23 1.80
CA ARG A 88 -1.10 -4.56 3.21
C ARG A 88 -1.51 -6.00 3.48
N GLY A 89 -0.59 -6.76 4.04
CA GLY A 89 -0.89 -8.08 4.60
C GLY A 89 -1.43 -7.95 6.02
N ASP A 90 -2.53 -8.64 6.32
CA ASP A 90 -3.11 -8.65 7.66
C ASP A 90 -3.72 -10.02 7.98
N THR A 91 -3.57 -10.46 9.23
CA THR A 91 -4.02 -11.79 9.69
C THR A 91 -5.38 -11.76 10.37
N ARG A 92 -6.00 -10.59 10.52
CA ARG A 92 -7.38 -10.50 11.04
C ARG A 92 -8.33 -11.31 10.14
N PRO A 93 -9.23 -12.10 10.73
CA PRO A 93 -9.96 -13.14 9.98
C PRO A 93 -11.01 -12.59 9.01
N ASP A 94 -11.59 -11.42 9.31
CA ASP A 94 -12.66 -10.82 8.54
C ASP A 94 -12.25 -9.41 8.05
N PRO A 95 -12.32 -9.12 6.74
CA PRO A 95 -11.99 -7.80 6.21
C PRO A 95 -13.11 -6.77 6.39
N GLU A 96 -14.34 -7.19 6.72
CA GLU A 96 -15.48 -6.26 6.81
C GLU A 96 -15.28 -5.14 7.86
N PRO A 97 -14.81 -5.43 9.09
CA PRO A 97 -14.51 -4.37 10.05
C PRO A 97 -13.41 -3.41 9.58
N ILE A 98 -12.51 -3.86 8.70
CA ILE A 98 -11.44 -3.05 8.11
C ILE A 98 -11.97 -2.18 6.98
N PHE A 99 -12.88 -2.69 6.17
CA PHE A 99 -13.57 -1.91 5.15
C PHE A 99 -14.37 -0.75 5.75
N LEU A 100 -15.01 -0.98 6.91
CA LEU A 100 -15.79 0.03 7.61
C LEU A 100 -14.91 1.04 8.37
N ASN A 101 -14.01 0.54 9.22
CA ASN A 101 -13.26 1.39 10.16
C ASN A 101 -11.89 1.83 9.63
N GLY A 102 -11.43 1.21 8.55
CA GLY A 102 -10.05 1.32 8.10
C GLY A 102 -9.08 0.52 8.94
N PHE A 103 -7.84 0.95 8.87
CA PHE A 103 -6.72 0.46 9.64
C PHE A 103 -6.37 1.46 10.73
N PRO A 104 -7.01 1.41 11.91
CA PRO A 104 -6.58 2.20 13.04
C PRO A 104 -5.19 1.75 13.52
N PRO A 105 -4.34 2.67 13.97
CA PRO A 105 -3.09 2.31 14.60
C PRO A 105 -3.36 1.51 15.88
N LYS A 106 -2.35 0.76 16.34
CA LYS A 106 -2.47 -0.01 17.59
C LYS A 106 -2.42 0.86 18.84
N GLY A 107 -1.89 2.09 18.70
CA GLY A 107 -1.83 3.10 19.75
C GLY A 107 -1.40 4.45 19.20
N SER A 108 -0.89 5.31 20.07
CA SER A 108 -0.53 6.69 19.72
C SER A 108 0.98 6.97 19.74
N ASP A 109 1.79 5.93 19.89
CA ASP A 109 3.25 6.07 19.97
C ASP A 109 3.83 6.19 18.57
N LEU A 110 4.23 7.41 18.22
CA LEU A 110 4.95 7.72 16.99
C LEU A 110 6.45 7.50 17.24
N THR A 111 6.85 6.24 17.22
CA THR A 111 8.25 5.82 17.39
C THR A 111 9.10 6.39 16.26
N PRO A 112 10.33 6.89 16.50
CA PRO A 112 11.17 7.40 15.42
C PRO A 112 11.31 6.41 14.27
N LEU A 113 11.23 6.88 13.04
CA LEU A 113 11.14 6.02 11.85
C LEU A 113 12.35 5.09 11.73
N SER A 114 13.54 5.57 12.09
CA SER A 114 14.78 4.78 12.12
C SER A 114 14.72 3.58 13.09
N GLN A 115 13.95 3.70 14.18
CA GLN A 115 13.71 2.60 15.12
C GLN A 115 12.59 1.68 14.61
N TRP A 116 11.53 2.27 14.05
CA TRP A 116 10.40 1.54 13.48
C TRP A 116 10.82 0.54 12.41
N ILE A 117 11.58 1.00 11.40
CA ILE A 117 11.94 0.19 10.22
C ILE A 117 12.84 -0.99 10.61
N ILE A 118 13.61 -0.89 11.69
CA ILE A 118 14.54 -1.95 12.14
C ILE A 118 13.87 -2.89 13.14
N GLY A 119 13.16 -2.33 14.12
CA GLY A 119 12.61 -3.08 15.26
C GLY A 119 11.24 -3.69 15.00
N GLY A 120 10.54 -3.25 13.95
CA GLY A 120 9.14 -3.59 13.72
C GLY A 120 8.21 -3.00 14.78
N GLY A 121 6.91 -3.29 14.64
CA GLY A 121 5.90 -2.60 15.43
C GLY A 121 5.70 -3.10 16.85
N THR A 122 5.79 -2.15 17.78
CA THR A 122 5.36 -2.34 19.18
C THR A 122 3.84 -2.47 19.27
N GLN A 123 3.33 -2.98 20.39
CA GLN A 123 1.88 -3.14 20.60
C GLN A 123 1.10 -1.82 20.70
N ASN A 124 1.78 -0.66 20.78
CA ASN A 124 1.15 0.66 20.99
C ASN A 124 1.48 1.67 19.88
N SER A 125 1.92 1.20 18.72
CA SER A 125 2.44 2.06 17.65
C SER A 125 1.35 2.82 16.88
N ALA A 126 1.66 4.07 16.53
CA ALA A 126 0.92 4.93 15.60
C ALA A 126 1.20 4.63 14.13
N HIS A 127 2.21 3.81 13.82
CA HIS A 127 2.63 3.48 12.47
C HIS A 127 1.74 2.39 11.85
N LEU A 128 1.48 2.52 10.56
CA LEU A 128 0.76 1.54 9.77
C LEU A 128 1.55 1.28 8.49
N SER A 129 2.25 0.14 8.46
CA SER A 129 2.95 -0.30 7.26
C SER A 129 1.98 -0.71 6.16
N THR A 130 2.31 -0.24 4.97
CA THR A 130 1.85 -0.75 3.67
C THR A 130 3.07 -0.91 2.77
N THR A 131 2.90 -1.44 1.57
CA THR A 131 3.99 -1.64 0.60
C THR A 131 3.48 -1.43 -0.81
N CYS A 132 4.30 -0.90 -1.72
CA CYS A 132 3.95 -0.89 -3.14
C CYS A 132 4.13 -2.26 -3.81
N GLU A 133 4.69 -3.25 -3.11
CA GLU A 133 4.95 -4.59 -3.62
C GLU A 133 3.93 -5.60 -3.07
N ARG A 134 3.01 -6.08 -3.92
CA ARG A 134 1.94 -7.01 -3.50
C ARG A 134 2.50 -8.28 -2.85
N TRP A 135 3.63 -8.77 -3.33
CA TRP A 135 4.27 -10.00 -2.86
C TRP A 135 4.83 -9.87 -1.44
N VAL A 136 5.28 -8.68 -1.06
CA VAL A 136 5.68 -8.36 0.31
C VAL A 136 4.45 -8.47 1.22
N ALA A 137 3.32 -7.89 0.82
CA ALA A 137 2.06 -7.99 1.56
C ALA A 137 1.53 -9.43 1.66
N GLN A 138 1.68 -10.26 0.62
CA GLN A 138 1.35 -11.69 0.68
C GLN A 138 2.20 -12.41 1.74
N GLY A 139 3.51 -12.14 1.78
CA GLY A 139 4.40 -12.65 2.82
C GLY A 139 3.95 -12.29 4.24
N PHE A 140 3.56 -11.03 4.47
CA PHE A 140 3.04 -10.58 5.76
C PHE A 140 1.66 -11.16 6.10
N ALA A 141 0.80 -11.41 5.11
CA ALA A 141 -0.52 -12.00 5.31
C ALA A 141 -0.43 -13.48 5.72
N THR A 142 0.48 -14.25 5.14
CA THR A 142 0.58 -15.69 5.39
C THR A 142 1.62 -16.07 6.45
N GLY A 143 2.56 -15.17 6.75
CA GLY A 143 3.67 -15.43 7.66
C GLY A 143 4.60 -16.55 7.17
N ALA A 144 5.60 -16.90 8.00
CA ALA A 144 6.59 -17.95 7.69
C ALA A 144 6.06 -19.37 7.92
N THR A 145 4.93 -19.53 8.62
CA THR A 145 4.35 -20.83 9.00
C THR A 145 3.25 -21.31 8.05
N GLY A 146 2.99 -20.58 6.97
CA GLY A 146 1.98 -20.94 5.96
C GLY A 146 0.54 -20.75 6.44
N SER A 147 0.27 -19.67 7.18
CA SER A 147 -1.07 -19.30 7.60
C SER A 147 -1.87 -18.70 6.43
N THR A 148 -3.19 -18.64 6.61
CA THR A 148 -4.09 -17.89 5.72
C THR A 148 -4.26 -16.47 6.23
N GLY A 149 -4.20 -15.49 5.34
CA GLY A 149 -4.43 -14.08 5.68
C GLY A 149 -4.94 -13.26 4.51
N TRP A 150 -5.15 -11.97 4.73
CA TRP A 150 -5.74 -11.06 3.76
C TRP A 150 -4.71 -10.07 3.23
N VAL A 151 -4.73 -9.87 1.91
CA VAL A 151 -3.97 -8.82 1.23
C VAL A 151 -4.94 -7.76 0.78
N TYR A 152 -4.86 -6.59 1.40
CA TYR A 152 -5.71 -5.43 1.15
C TYR A 152 -5.07 -4.55 0.08
N ALA A 153 -5.88 -4.01 -0.81
CA ALA A 153 -5.47 -2.98 -1.75
C ALA A 153 -5.97 -1.61 -1.29
N ILE A 154 -5.04 -0.66 -1.28
CA ILE A 154 -5.24 0.64 -0.65
C ILE A 154 -4.86 1.72 -1.67
N GLN A 155 -5.78 2.65 -1.94
CA GLN A 155 -5.54 3.84 -2.76
C GLN A 155 -5.77 5.07 -1.89
N ALA A 156 -4.76 5.46 -1.13
CA ALA A 156 -4.78 6.62 -0.24
C ALA A 156 -3.74 7.66 -0.69
N PRO A 157 -3.96 8.97 -0.48
CA PRO A 157 -2.91 9.97 -0.66
C PRO A 157 -1.90 9.93 0.50
N GLY A 158 -0.70 10.47 0.28
CA GLY A 158 0.30 10.62 1.34
C GLY A 158 0.89 9.29 1.82
N GLY A 159 1.34 9.29 3.08
CA GLY A 159 2.19 8.23 3.64
C GLY A 159 3.67 8.52 3.39
N ILE A 160 4.51 8.12 4.35
CA ILE A 160 5.96 8.30 4.33
C ILE A 160 6.55 7.20 3.47
N ASP A 161 7.29 7.58 2.42
CA ASP A 161 8.12 6.63 1.69
C ASP A 161 9.38 6.34 2.50
N VAL A 162 9.43 5.13 3.08
CA VAL A 162 10.51 4.70 3.96
C VAL A 162 11.85 4.70 3.23
N ASN A 163 11.87 4.25 1.97
CA ASN A 163 13.09 4.15 1.19
C ASN A 163 13.64 5.51 0.79
N ALA A 164 12.76 6.42 0.36
CA ALA A 164 13.13 7.80 0.05
C ALA A 164 13.66 8.53 1.29
N THR A 165 12.95 8.40 2.41
CA THR A 165 13.36 8.99 3.69
C THR A 165 14.71 8.43 4.13
N ALA A 166 14.89 7.11 4.09
CA ALA A 166 16.14 6.46 4.47
C ALA A 166 17.32 6.92 3.62
N ARG A 167 17.12 7.02 2.30
CA ARG A 167 18.15 7.52 1.37
C ARG A 167 18.55 8.96 1.67
N GLN A 168 17.59 9.84 1.96
CA GLN A 168 17.91 11.24 2.24
C GLN A 168 18.61 11.41 3.59
N THR A 169 18.15 10.69 4.61
CA THR A 169 18.57 10.89 6.01
C THR A 169 19.72 10.00 6.44
N GLY A 170 20.11 9.03 5.60
CA GLY A 170 21.18 8.07 5.90
C GLY A 170 20.76 6.95 6.86
N ILE A 171 19.45 6.65 6.97
CA ILE A 171 18.99 5.49 7.75
C ILE A 171 19.37 4.21 7.01
N GLU A 172 20.07 3.31 7.71
CA GLU A 172 20.39 1.98 7.19
C GLU A 172 19.40 0.95 7.75
N SER A 173 18.83 0.12 6.87
CA SER A 173 18.01 -1.02 7.27
C SER A 173 18.10 -2.15 6.26
N GLN A 174 18.14 -3.38 6.76
CA GLN A 174 18.04 -4.59 5.93
C GLN A 174 16.64 -4.83 5.36
N PHE A 175 15.65 -4.01 5.75
CA PHE A 175 14.25 -4.18 5.39
C PHE A 175 13.75 -3.20 4.31
N LEU A 176 14.64 -2.39 3.71
CA LEU A 176 14.26 -1.44 2.64
C LEU A 176 13.69 -2.13 1.39
N TRP A 177 13.97 -3.42 1.19
CA TRP A 177 13.35 -4.21 0.11
C TRP A 177 11.84 -4.40 0.30
N ASN A 178 11.30 -4.15 1.49
CA ASN A 178 9.85 -4.15 1.71
C ASN A 178 9.14 -3.04 0.95
N LYS A 179 9.88 -2.01 0.49
CA LYS A 179 9.36 -0.81 -0.18
C LYS A 179 8.13 -0.27 0.57
N GLU A 180 8.35 -0.04 1.86
CA GLU A 180 7.31 0.32 2.81
C GLU A 180 6.86 1.76 2.58
N ILE A 181 5.54 1.94 2.60
CA ILE A 181 4.93 3.24 2.86
C ILE A 181 4.28 3.16 4.24
N ASP A 182 4.74 4.00 5.14
CA ASP A 182 4.18 4.12 6.47
C ASP A 182 3.10 5.20 6.55
N PHE A 183 1.98 4.90 7.19
CA PHE A 183 0.90 5.84 7.46
C PHE A 183 0.76 6.10 8.97
N PRO A 184 1.38 7.17 9.49
CA PRO A 184 1.13 7.62 10.85
C PRO A 184 -0.36 7.90 11.07
N GLY A 185 -0.98 7.24 12.05
CA GLY A 185 -2.41 7.42 12.35
C GLY A 185 -3.33 6.54 11.50
N GLY A 186 -2.76 5.67 10.68
CA GLY A 186 -3.51 4.66 9.94
C GLY A 186 -4.16 5.17 8.65
N VAL A 187 -5.07 4.36 8.12
CA VAL A 187 -5.75 4.62 6.83
C VAL A 187 -7.24 4.35 6.96
N GLN A 188 -8.08 5.31 6.60
CA GLN A 188 -9.54 5.16 6.61
C GLN A 188 -10.03 4.09 5.64
N GLY A 189 -11.13 3.42 6.01
CA GLY A 189 -11.73 2.34 5.23
C GLY A 189 -12.13 2.73 3.81
N ARG A 190 -12.54 3.98 3.59
CA ARG A 190 -12.88 4.52 2.26
C ARG A 190 -11.75 4.46 1.23
N PHE A 191 -10.50 4.34 1.65
CA PHE A 191 -9.35 4.19 0.75
C PHE A 191 -8.99 2.74 0.44
N ILE A 192 -9.68 1.78 1.07
CA ILE A 192 -9.45 0.36 0.88
C ILE A 192 -10.40 -0.13 -0.21
N GLN A 193 -9.85 -0.57 -1.35
CA GLN A 193 -10.66 -1.01 -2.49
C GLN A 193 -11.29 -2.39 -2.23
N GLY A 194 -10.56 -3.26 -1.55
CA GLY A 194 -10.96 -4.62 -1.28
C GLY A 194 -9.80 -5.42 -0.70
N ALA A 195 -10.02 -6.71 -0.51
CA ALA A 195 -9.01 -7.64 -0.02
C ALA A 195 -9.18 -9.02 -0.66
N CYS A 196 -8.06 -9.69 -0.93
CA CYS A 196 -8.06 -11.10 -1.34
C CYS A 196 -7.41 -11.95 -0.25
N GLN A 197 -8.02 -13.10 0.03
CA GLN A 197 -7.49 -14.03 1.00
C GLN A 197 -6.47 -14.95 0.32
N TYR A 198 -5.32 -15.14 0.97
CA TYR A 198 -4.23 -15.96 0.46
C TYR A 198 -3.79 -17.00 1.48
N HIS A 199 -3.39 -18.15 0.96
CA HIS A 199 -2.70 -19.20 1.70
C HIS A 199 -1.35 -19.46 1.04
N TRP A 200 -0.31 -19.72 1.83
CA TRP A 200 1.00 -20.09 1.28
C TRP A 200 0.97 -21.55 0.82
N ALA A 201 1.29 -21.77 -0.45
CA ALA A 201 1.20 -23.08 -1.09
C ALA A 201 2.55 -23.79 -1.26
N GLY A 202 3.64 -23.17 -0.80
CA GLY A 202 4.98 -23.72 -0.93
C GLY A 202 5.95 -22.78 -1.64
N LYS A 203 7.02 -23.36 -2.17
CA LYS A 203 7.99 -22.67 -3.01
C LYS A 203 8.09 -23.29 -4.38
N ASP A 204 8.33 -22.43 -5.37
CA ASP A 204 8.72 -22.87 -6.69
C ASP A 204 10.10 -23.55 -6.63
N PRO A 205 10.25 -24.78 -7.15
CA PRO A 205 11.49 -25.54 -7.01
C PRO A 205 12.65 -25.03 -7.87
N GLN A 206 12.39 -24.21 -8.89
CA GLN A 206 13.42 -23.67 -9.79
C GLN A 206 13.94 -22.32 -9.31
N THR A 207 13.04 -21.48 -8.82
CA THR A 207 13.32 -20.08 -8.48
C THR A 207 13.36 -19.82 -6.98
N ASN A 208 12.94 -20.79 -6.15
CA ASN A 208 12.79 -20.65 -4.69
C ASN A 208 11.81 -19.53 -4.27
N ALA A 209 11.00 -19.05 -5.21
CA ALA A 209 9.93 -18.09 -5.01
C ALA A 209 8.81 -18.66 -4.14
N ASN A 210 8.19 -17.83 -3.30
CA ASN A 210 6.96 -18.22 -2.61
C ASN A 210 5.80 -18.32 -3.59
N ILE A 211 4.97 -19.36 -3.45
CA ILE A 211 3.74 -19.55 -4.20
C ILE A 211 2.57 -19.32 -3.25
N TYR A 212 1.60 -18.50 -3.67
CA TYR A 212 0.40 -18.21 -2.91
C TYR A 212 -0.84 -18.69 -3.66
N GLN A 213 -1.74 -19.35 -2.93
CA GLN A 213 -3.07 -19.71 -3.40
C GLN A 213 -4.04 -18.60 -3.03
N ASN A 214 -4.68 -17.98 -4.03
CA ASN A 214 -5.78 -17.05 -3.82
C ASN A 214 -7.06 -17.83 -3.50
N LEU A 215 -7.65 -17.58 -2.34
CA LEU A 215 -8.86 -18.24 -1.82
C LEU A 215 -10.14 -17.45 -2.11
N GLY A 216 -10.04 -16.28 -2.73
CA GLY A 216 -11.16 -15.42 -3.09
C GLY A 216 -10.99 -13.99 -2.59
N CYS A 217 -11.70 -13.08 -3.24
CA CYS A 217 -11.64 -11.65 -2.96
C CYS A 217 -12.98 -11.11 -2.45
N ARG A 218 -12.92 -10.07 -1.63
CA ARG A 218 -14.04 -9.25 -1.19
C ARG A 218 -13.81 -7.81 -1.60
N THR A 219 -14.85 -7.18 -2.13
CA THR A 219 -14.83 -5.77 -2.53
C THR A 219 -15.40 -4.92 -1.41
N ASN A 220 -14.79 -3.77 -1.14
CA ASN A 220 -15.32 -2.80 -0.20
C ASN A 220 -16.38 -1.93 -0.88
N SER A 221 -17.63 -2.02 -0.42
CA SER A 221 -18.72 -1.18 -0.95
C SER A 221 -18.60 0.31 -0.56
N HIS A 222 -17.77 0.63 0.44
CA HIS A 222 -17.48 1.98 0.91
C HIS A 222 -16.25 2.60 0.24
N PHE A 223 -15.65 1.93 -0.75
CA PHE A 223 -14.49 2.47 -1.46
C PHE A 223 -14.83 3.77 -2.19
N HIS A 224 -14.17 4.84 -1.78
CA HIS A 224 -14.34 6.18 -2.34
C HIS A 224 -13.03 6.98 -2.19
N PRO A 225 -12.04 6.72 -3.05
CA PRO A 225 -10.79 7.46 -3.05
C PRO A 225 -11.03 8.92 -3.51
N ILE A 226 -10.05 9.81 -3.29
CA ILE A 226 -10.17 11.20 -3.73
C ILE A 226 -10.23 11.22 -5.26
N SER A 227 -11.28 11.85 -5.81
CA SER A 227 -11.43 12.05 -7.25
C SER A 227 -10.39 13.06 -7.74
N GLY A 228 -9.47 12.66 -8.63
CA GLY A 228 -8.57 13.58 -9.33
C GLY A 228 -7.08 13.24 -9.35
N VAL A 229 -6.65 12.20 -8.65
CA VAL A 229 -5.28 11.66 -8.82
C VAL A 229 -5.37 10.54 -9.84
N SER A 230 -4.90 10.81 -11.05
CA SER A 230 -4.93 9.89 -12.19
C SER A 230 -4.35 8.53 -11.80
N ALA A 231 -5.15 7.47 -11.91
CA ALA A 231 -4.65 6.11 -11.99
C ALA A 231 -3.67 6.06 -13.18
N GLY A 232 -2.37 6.03 -12.90
CA GLY A 232 -1.35 5.80 -13.89
C GLY A 232 -1.62 4.45 -14.53
N VAL A 233 -1.90 4.45 -15.83
CA VAL A 233 -2.02 3.25 -16.65
C VAL A 233 -0.67 2.55 -16.61
N VAL A 234 -0.56 1.46 -15.85
CA VAL A 234 0.57 0.52 -15.98
C VAL A 234 0.22 -0.39 -17.15
N GLY A 235 1.01 -0.28 -18.22
CA GLY A 235 0.93 -1.16 -19.38
C GLY A 235 1.31 -2.61 -19.02
N PRO A 236 1.01 -3.55 -19.94
CA PRO A 236 1.20 -4.99 -19.73
C PRO A 236 2.65 -5.38 -19.43
#